data_AF-A0A484YXY3-F1
#
_entry.id   AF-A0A484YXY3-F1
#
_cell.length_a   1.000
_cell.length_b   1.000
_cell.length_c   1.000
_cell.angle_alpha   90.00
_cell.angle_beta   90.00
_cell.angle_gamma   90.00
#
_symmetry.space_group_name_H-M   'P 1'
#
loop_
_entity.id
_entity.type
_entity.pdbx_description
1 polymer ?
#
loop_
_entity_poly.entity_id
_entity_poly.type
_entity_poly.pdbx_seq_one_letter_code
_entity_poly.pdbx_strand_id
1 'polypeptide(L)'
;MGRQPWVVYGYLRTIDAVSLHSTLQMSISLLAFILVYCSVFGVGYVYLVRLIKKGPQPVSTLTSNTSGTPARPLSAAESVSEQERP
;
A
#
# COMPACT_ATOMS: atom_id res chain seq x y z
N MET A 1 -29.74 -2.07 -12.99
CA MET A 1 -29.98 -2.84 -14.22
C MET A 1 -31.46 -2.79 -14.64
N GLY A 2 -32.04 -1.61 -14.90
CA GLY A 2 -33.48 -1.50 -15.23
C GLY A 2 -33.86 -0.34 -16.16
N ARG A 3 -32.85 0.28 -16.80
CA ARG A 3 -33.04 1.49 -17.64
C ARG A 3 -32.09 1.58 -18.85
N GLN A 4 -31.16 0.63 -19.00
CA GLN A 4 -30.47 0.37 -20.27
C GLN A 4 -31.51 -0.32 -21.18
N PRO A 5 -31.79 0.18 -22.39
CA PRO A 5 -30.81 0.59 -23.41
C PRO A 5 -30.82 2.08 -23.80
N TRP A 6 -31.40 2.97 -23.00
CA TRP A 6 -31.59 4.39 -23.35
C TRP A 6 -30.71 5.33 -22.53
N VAL A 7 -30.00 6.26 -23.20
CA VAL A 7 -29.32 7.41 -22.55
C VAL A 7 -30.35 8.50 -22.28
N VAL A 8 -31.16 8.79 -23.29
CA VAL A 8 -32.37 9.63 -23.22
C VAL A 8 -33.51 8.80 -23.82
N TYR A 9 -34.55 8.55 -23.02
CA TYR A 9 -35.71 7.77 -23.47
C TYR A 9 -36.30 8.35 -24.76
N GLY A 10 -36.47 7.50 -25.78
CA GLY A 10 -37.10 7.87 -27.05
C GLY A 10 -36.25 8.70 -28.01
N TYR A 11 -35.04 9.14 -27.60
CA TYR A 11 -34.18 10.01 -28.43
C TYR A 11 -32.80 9.43 -28.69
N LEU A 12 -32.12 8.86 -27.68
CA LEU A 12 -30.74 8.41 -27.83
C LEU A 12 -30.50 7.09 -27.09
N ARG A 13 -30.13 6.05 -27.84
CA ARG A 13 -29.72 4.75 -27.28
C ARG A 13 -28.26 4.80 -26.81
N THR A 14 -27.92 3.98 -25.82
CA THR A 14 -26.54 3.87 -25.31
C THR A 14 -25.53 3.45 -26.37
N ILE A 15 -25.99 2.75 -27.41
CA ILE A 15 -25.15 2.31 -28.53
C ILE A 15 -24.80 3.44 -29.50
N ASP A 16 -25.70 4.41 -29.67
CA ASP A 16 -25.59 5.50 -30.63
C ASP A 16 -24.84 6.71 -30.02
N ALA A 17 -24.61 6.69 -28.70
CA ALA A 17 -23.92 7.74 -27.94
C ALA A 17 -22.40 7.52 -27.81
N VAL A 18 -21.86 6.49 -28.47
CA VAL A 18 -20.41 6.25 -28.48
C VAL A 18 -19.78 7.17 -29.53
N SER A 19 -18.87 8.04 -29.11
CA SER A 19 -18.15 8.94 -30.01
C SER A 19 -17.40 8.15 -31.08
N LEU A 20 -17.58 8.50 -32.38
CA LEU A 20 -16.76 8.00 -33.51
C LEU A 20 -15.32 8.57 -33.45
N HIS A 21 -14.69 8.51 -32.29
CA HIS A 21 -13.28 8.78 -32.16
C HIS A 21 -12.53 7.45 -32.28
N SER A 22 -11.34 7.47 -32.90
CA SER A 22 -10.58 6.26 -33.23
C SER A 22 -10.58 5.26 -32.07
N THR A 23 -11.23 4.10 -32.25
CA THR A 23 -11.33 3.03 -31.25
C THR A 23 -9.96 2.64 -30.69
N LEU A 24 -8.91 2.86 -31.49
CA LEU A 24 -7.52 2.68 -31.13
C LEU A 24 -7.05 3.63 -30.01
N GLN A 25 -7.46 4.90 -30.01
CA GLN A 25 -7.12 5.85 -28.93
C GLN A 25 -7.77 5.44 -27.60
N MET A 26 -9.03 4.98 -27.66
CA MET A 26 -9.76 4.51 -26.48
C MET A 26 -9.18 3.22 -25.90
N SER A 27 -8.78 2.28 -26.76
CA SER A 27 -8.13 1.04 -26.30
C SER A 27 -6.74 1.30 -25.72
N ILE A 28 -5.98 2.23 -26.30
CA ILE A 28 -4.68 2.66 -25.74
C ILE A 28 -4.86 3.29 -24.35
N SER A 29 -5.82 4.20 -24.17
CA SER A 29 -6.03 4.84 -22.86
C SER A 29 -6.53 3.84 -21.82
N LEU A 30 -7.45 2.93 -22.19
CA LEU A 30 -7.88 1.83 -21.32
C LEU A 30 -6.71 0.94 -20.90
N LEU A 31 -5.87 0.55 -21.87
CA LEU A 31 -4.69 -0.27 -21.60
C LEU A 31 -3.69 0.46 -20.69
N ALA A 32 -3.47 1.76 -20.91
CA ALA A 32 -2.63 2.57 -20.06
C ALA A 32 -3.13 2.58 -18.61
N PHE A 33 -4.44 2.75 -18.39
CA PHE A 33 -5.03 2.67 -17.05
C PHE A 33 -4.83 1.29 -16.41
N ILE A 34 -5.05 0.22 -17.16
CA ILE A 34 -4.82 -1.15 -16.68
C ILE A 34 -3.36 -1.34 -16.27
N LEU A 35 -2.41 -0.91 -17.11
CA LEU A 35 -0.98 -1.04 -16.83
C LEU A 35 -0.56 -0.28 -15.57
N VAL A 36 -1.06 0.95 -15.39
CA VAL A 36 -0.78 1.74 -14.18
C VAL A 36 -1.33 1.03 -12.94
N TYR A 37 -2.58 0.57 -12.98
CA TYR A 37 -3.18 -0.16 -11.86
C TYR A 37 -2.44 -1.46 -11.54
N CYS A 38 -2.13 -2.25 -12.57
CA CYS A 38 -1.36 -3.48 -12.42
C CYS A 38 0.04 -3.22 -11.87
N SER A 39 0.69 -2.12 -12.25
CA SER A 39 2.01 -1.74 -11.73
C SER A 39 1.94 -1.37 -10.25
N VAL A 40 1.04 -0.45 -9.87
CA VAL A 40 0.87 -0.01 -8.47
C VAL A 40 0.47 -1.19 -7.58
N PHE A 41 -0.54 -1.95 -8.00
CA PHE A 41 -1.02 -3.11 -7.26
C PHE A 41 0.02 -4.23 -7.25
N GLY A 42 0.72 -4.46 -8.36
CA GLY A 42 1.77 -5.47 -8.47
C GLY A 42 2.95 -5.20 -7.54
N VAL A 43 3.45 -3.96 -7.50
CA VAL A 43 4.51 -3.57 -6.55
C VAL A 43 4.03 -3.72 -5.11
N GLY A 44 2.81 -3.27 -4.78
CA GLY A 44 2.23 -3.43 -3.45
C GLY A 44 2.07 -4.89 -3.06
N TYR A 45 1.55 -5.73 -3.95
CA TYR A 45 1.38 -7.17 -3.74
C TYR A 45 2.72 -7.87 -3.53
N VAL A 46 3.72 -7.57 -4.36
CA VAL A 46 5.09 -8.10 -4.21
C VAL A 46 5.70 -7.64 -2.88
N TYR A 47 5.48 -6.39 -2.48
CA TYR A 47 5.97 -5.87 -1.21
C TYR A 47 5.33 -6.60 -0.02
N LEU A 48 4.01 -6.80 -0.03
CA LEU A 48 3.30 -7.56 1.00
C LEU A 48 3.80 -9.00 1.08
N VAL A 49 3.92 -9.69 -0.06
CA VAL A 49 4.46 -11.06 -0.09
C VAL A 49 5.90 -11.10 0.41
N ARG A 50 6.74 -10.13 0.05
CA ARG A 50 8.12 -10.02 0.57
C ARG A 50 8.14 -9.81 2.07
N LEU A 51 7.26 -8.97 2.61
CA LEU A 51 7.17 -8.70 4.04
C LEU A 51 6.73 -9.96 4.81
N ILE A 52 5.73 -10.68 4.29
CA ILE A 52 5.27 -11.96 4.85
C ILE A 52 6.40 -13.00 4.81
N LYS A 53 7.11 -13.12 3.67
CA LYS A 53 8.22 -14.07 3.51
C LYS A 53 9.42 -13.77 4.40
N LYS A 54 9.66 -12.49 4.70
CA LYS A 54 10.74 -12.09 5.61
C LYS A 54 10.49 -12.60 7.03
N GLY A 55 9.22 -12.85 7.38
CA GLY A 55 8.82 -13.29 8.71
C GLY A 55 9.06 -12.19 9.76
N PRO A 56 8.56 -12.38 10.99
CA PRO A 56 8.89 -11.49 12.10
C PRO A 56 10.40 -11.46 12.27
N GLN A 57 11.00 -10.28 12.13
CA GLN A 57 12.43 -10.09 12.37
C GLN A 57 12.72 -10.54 13.79
N PRO A 58 13.67 -11.46 14.02
CA PRO A 58 14.07 -11.81 15.37
C PRO A 58 14.61 -10.53 16.01
N VAL A 59 13.89 -10.02 17.01
CA VAL A 59 14.34 -8.94 17.89
C VAL A 59 15.47 -9.52 18.75
N SER A 60 16.63 -9.76 18.14
CA SER A 60 17.78 -10.37 18.81
C SER A 60 18.98 -9.43 18.91
N THR A 61 18.85 -8.19 18.45
CA THR A 61 19.96 -7.22 18.44
C THR A 61 19.79 -6.04 19.41
N LEU A 62 18.64 -5.93 20.10
CA LEU A 62 18.47 -4.94 21.18
C LEU A 62 18.72 -5.51 22.59
N THR A 63 18.92 -6.82 22.72
CA THR A 63 19.10 -7.51 24.01
C THR A 63 20.51 -8.09 24.22
N SER A 64 21.51 -7.67 23.43
CA SER A 64 22.90 -8.15 23.59
C SER A 64 23.81 -7.22 24.41
N ASN A 65 23.33 -6.05 24.86
CA ASN A 65 24.13 -5.10 25.65
C ASN A 65 23.44 -4.62 26.94
N THR A 66 22.33 -5.23 27.34
CA THR A 66 21.72 -4.97 28.66
C THR A 66 21.65 -6.28 29.42
N SER A 67 22.61 -6.48 30.33
CA SER A 67 22.60 -7.51 31.37
C SER A 67 21.54 -7.20 32.44
N GLY A 68 20.31 -6.95 32.01
CA GLY A 68 19.18 -6.55 32.84
C GLY A 68 17.91 -7.13 32.24
N THR A 69 17.26 -8.01 32.99
CA THR A 69 16.00 -8.64 32.59
C THR A 69 15.00 -7.58 32.12
N PRO A 70 14.45 -7.68 30.88
CA PRO A 70 13.60 -6.65 30.25
C PRO A 70 12.23 -6.45 30.93
N ALA A 71 12.02 -7.03 32.12
CA ALA A 71 10.78 -6.95 32.89
C ALA A 71 10.80 -5.88 34.01
N ARG A 72 11.87 -5.10 34.15
CA ARG A 72 11.94 -4.02 35.16
C ARG A 72 11.76 -2.63 34.52
N PRO A 73 10.60 -1.98 34.65
CA PRO A 73 10.33 -0.66 34.05
C PRO A 73 11.21 0.47 34.62
N LEU A 74 11.92 0.23 35.73
CA LEU A 74 12.74 1.23 36.42
C LEU A 74 14.21 1.29 35.93
N SER A 75 14.67 0.33 35.12
CA SER A 75 16.05 0.31 34.61
C SER A 75 16.34 1.35 33.53
N ALA A 76 15.32 1.99 32.95
CA ALA A 76 15.49 3.05 31.95
C ALA A 76 15.87 4.42 32.55
N ALA A 77 15.83 4.57 33.88
CA ALA A 77 16.06 5.85 34.56
C ALA A 77 17.49 5.98 35.16
N GLU A 78 18.29 4.91 35.22
CA GLU A 78 19.62 4.97 35.82
C GLU A 78 20.69 5.30 34.77
N SER A 79 20.69 6.56 34.36
CA SER A 79 21.85 7.21 33.77
C SER A 79 21.90 8.66 34.26
N VAL A 80 22.11 8.83 35.56
CA VAL A 80 22.57 10.12 36.10
C VAL A 80 23.92 9.85 36.73
N SER A 81 24.95 10.19 35.97
CA SER A 81 26.33 10.24 36.39
C SER A 81 26.43 11.14 37.63
N GLU A 82 26.52 10.54 38.81
CA GLU A 82 27.07 11.16 40.01
C GLU A 82 28.58 11.35 39.76
N GLN A 83 28.91 12.27 38.85
CA GLN A 83 30.24 12.83 38.72
C GLN A 83 30.28 14.12 39.53
N GLU A 84 30.03 13.96 40.83
CA GLU A 84 30.23 15.00 41.82
C GLU A 84 31.44 14.62 42.70
N ARG A 85 32.38 15.59 42.75
CA ARG A 85 33.43 15.87 43.75
C ARG A 85 34.86 15.42 43.44
N PRO A 86 35.86 16.17 43.96
CA PRO A 86 35.98 17.62 44.18
C PRO A 86 37.17 18.26 43.44
#